data_AF-A0A1D2UEP0-F1
#
_entry.id   AF-A0A1D2UEP0-F1
#
_cell.length_a   1.000
_cell.length_b   1.000
_cell.length_c   1.000
_cell.angle_alpha   90.00
_cell.angle_beta   90.00
_cell.angle_gamma   90.00
#
_symmetry.space_group_name_H-M   'P 1'
#
loop_
_entity.id
_entity.type
_entity.pdbx_description
1 polymer ?
#
loop_
_entity_poly.entity_id
_entity_poly.type
_entity_poly.pdbx_seq_one_letter_code
_entity_poly.pdbx_strand_id
1 'polypeptide(L)'
;MSLLSIKTIFWDIGGVLLTNGWDSKQRGRVLDSLGVDLTAYEAIQDEVNYYWERGLITAQDFFAQTVLETNPGLKLTFDSLWSLVCAESKVLHQECFDLLASMKDSGQYRLSTLNNESRELNAHRLDAFGLRRYFDYFICSGYVHEMKP
;
A
#
# COMPACT_ATOMS: atom_id res chain seq x y z
N MET A 1 -1.87 41.85 2.06
CA MET A 1 -1.37 40.61 2.66
C MET A 1 -1.27 39.58 1.55
N SER A 2 -0.07 39.17 1.15
CA SER A 2 0.09 38.03 0.23
C SER A 2 -0.15 36.75 1.01
N LEU A 3 -1.39 36.25 1.00
CA LEU A 3 -1.67 34.89 1.42
C LEU A 3 -0.90 33.97 0.46
N LEU A 4 0.03 33.18 0.99
CA LEU A 4 0.77 32.21 0.17
C LEU A 4 -0.26 31.29 -0.52
N SER A 5 -0.28 31.34 -1.85
CA SER A 5 -1.14 30.47 -2.66
C SER A 5 -0.58 29.05 -2.61
N ILE A 6 -1.43 28.08 -2.26
CA ILE A 6 -1.10 26.66 -2.29
C ILE A 6 -0.84 26.25 -3.73
N LYS A 7 0.34 25.70 -4.00
CA LYS A 7 0.74 25.24 -5.34
C LYS A 7 0.72 23.73 -5.50
N THR A 8 0.89 23.01 -4.41
CA THR A 8 1.03 21.54 -4.42
C THR A 8 0.20 20.95 -3.29
N ILE A 9 -0.49 19.85 -3.59
CA ILE A 9 -1.27 19.08 -2.63
C ILE A 9 -0.72 17.65 -2.61
N PHE A 10 -0.36 17.17 -1.42
CA PHE A 10 0.10 15.81 -1.19
C PHE A 10 -1.04 14.97 -0.64
N TRP A 11 -1.25 13.81 -1.23
CA TRP A 11 -2.32 12.89 -0.88
C TRP A 11 -1.75 11.60 -0.31
N ASP A 12 -2.33 11.14 0.80
CA ASP A 12 -2.15 9.74 1.18
C ASP A 12 -3.00 8.83 0.28
N ILE A 13 -2.67 7.54 0.24
CA ILE A 13 -3.44 6.53 -0.48
C ILE A 13 -4.24 5.68 0.50
N GLY A 14 -3.55 5.00 1.44
CA GLY A 14 -4.18 4.15 2.44
C GLY A 14 -4.98 4.97 3.44
N GLY A 15 -6.23 4.58 3.66
CA GLY A 15 -7.14 5.28 4.58
C GLY A 15 -7.69 6.61 4.06
N VAL A 16 -7.33 7.00 2.82
CA VAL A 16 -7.82 8.24 2.17
C VAL A 16 -8.51 7.91 0.86
N LEU A 17 -7.77 7.41 -0.14
CA LEU A 17 -8.33 7.04 -1.44
C LEU A 17 -8.81 5.60 -1.45
N LEU A 18 -7.99 4.71 -0.89
CA LEU A 18 -8.21 3.29 -0.81
C LEU A 18 -8.22 2.85 0.65
N THR A 19 -8.71 1.63 0.92
CA THR A 19 -8.41 0.93 2.17
C THR A 19 -6.89 0.86 2.39
N ASN A 20 -6.43 0.59 3.61
CA ASN A 20 -5.00 0.36 3.86
C ASN A 20 -4.42 -0.75 2.96
N GLY A 21 -3.09 -0.82 2.83
CA GLY A 21 -2.44 -1.83 2.02
C GLY A 21 -2.51 -3.22 2.66
N TRP A 22 -2.05 -3.33 3.90
CA TRP A 22 -1.91 -4.61 4.60
C TRP A 22 -2.08 -4.50 6.13
N ASP A 23 -3.22 -3.94 6.56
CA ASP A 23 -3.54 -3.74 7.98
C ASP A 23 -3.94 -5.04 8.72
N SER A 24 -3.98 -4.98 10.05
CA SER A 24 -4.28 -6.15 10.89
C SER A 24 -5.61 -6.83 10.58
N LYS A 25 -6.61 -6.10 10.07
CA LYS A 25 -7.90 -6.68 9.69
C LYS A 25 -7.80 -7.42 8.35
N GLN A 26 -7.06 -6.87 7.38
CA GLN A 26 -6.77 -7.53 6.10
C GLN A 26 -5.94 -8.78 6.32
N ARG A 27 -4.92 -8.70 7.17
CA ARG A 27 -4.10 -9.84 7.58
C ARG A 27 -4.93 -10.95 8.18
N GLY A 28 -5.76 -10.66 9.18
CA GLY A 28 -6.65 -11.65 9.78
C GLY A 28 -7.52 -12.34 8.72
N ARG A 29 -8.22 -11.57 7.87
CA ARG A 29 -9.08 -12.14 6.82
C ARG A 29 -8.35 -13.11 5.90
N VAL A 30 -7.19 -12.72 5.38
CA VAL A 30 -6.45 -13.53 4.40
C VAL A 30 -5.75 -14.70 5.09
N LEU A 31 -4.97 -14.43 6.13
CA LEU A 31 -4.09 -15.42 6.74
C LEU A 31 -4.90 -16.47 7.53
N ASP A 32 -5.96 -16.09 8.24
CA ASP A 32 -6.85 -17.05 8.90
C ASP A 32 -7.50 -18.00 7.90
N SER A 33 -7.92 -17.48 6.74
CA SER A 33 -8.56 -18.29 5.70
C SER A 33 -7.63 -19.34 5.08
N LEU A 34 -6.32 -19.11 5.17
CA LEU A 34 -5.28 -20.00 4.68
C LEU A 34 -4.77 -20.98 5.76
N GLY A 35 -5.22 -20.82 7.01
CA GLY A 35 -4.74 -21.62 8.14
C GLY A 35 -3.32 -21.26 8.58
N VAL A 36 -2.87 -20.04 8.32
CA VAL A 36 -1.56 -19.53 8.76
C VAL A 36 -1.57 -19.36 10.27
N ASP A 37 -0.48 -19.77 10.94
CA ASP A 37 -0.29 -19.47 12.36
C ASP A 37 -0.10 -17.96 12.56
N LEU A 38 -1.18 -17.26 12.92
CA LEU A 38 -1.15 -15.84 13.19
C LEU A 38 -0.25 -15.46 14.37
N THR A 39 -0.05 -16.37 15.33
CA THR A 39 0.82 -16.09 16.48
C THR A 39 2.27 -16.06 16.02
N ALA A 40 2.67 -17.03 15.20
CA ALA A 40 4.00 -17.05 14.58
C ALA A 40 4.20 -15.86 13.62
N TYR A 41 3.19 -15.50 12.84
CA TYR A 41 3.24 -14.33 11.94
C TYR A 41 3.43 -13.03 12.72
N GLU A 42 2.57 -12.75 13.72
CA GLU A 42 2.63 -11.50 14.50
C GLU A 42 3.91 -11.36 15.32
N ALA A 43 4.58 -12.48 15.67
CA ALA A 43 5.86 -12.44 16.38
C ALA A 43 7.02 -11.84 15.58
N ILE A 44 6.93 -11.85 14.24
CA ILE A 44 8.02 -11.39 13.35
C ILE A 44 7.60 -10.28 12.37
N GLN A 45 6.31 -10.13 12.10
CA GLN A 45 5.83 -9.29 11.00
C GLN A 45 6.24 -7.82 11.14
N ASP A 46 6.25 -7.25 12.35
CA ASP A 46 6.64 -5.84 12.55
C ASP A 46 8.11 -5.59 12.16
N GLU A 47 9.01 -6.51 12.55
CA GLU A 47 10.45 -6.40 12.24
C GLU A 47 10.69 -6.52 10.73
N VAL A 48 10.05 -7.50 10.07
CA VAL A 48 10.24 -7.72 8.63
C VAL A 48 9.53 -6.61 7.82
N ASN A 49 8.37 -6.12 8.29
CA ASN A 49 7.62 -5.04 7.64
C ASN A 49 8.41 -3.73 7.60
N TYR A 50 9.25 -3.46 8.61
CA TYR A 50 10.16 -2.30 8.61
C TYR A 50 10.98 -2.19 7.32
N TYR A 51 11.47 -3.33 6.81
CA TYR A 51 12.27 -3.40 5.59
C TYR A 51 11.39 -3.40 4.33
N TRP A 52 10.26 -4.10 4.36
CA TRP A 52 9.38 -4.22 3.20
C TRP A 52 8.64 -2.92 2.88
N GLU A 53 8.12 -2.23 3.89
CA GLU A 53 7.44 -0.94 3.75
C GLU A 53 8.38 0.13 3.17
N ARG A 54 9.69 0.02 3.42
CA ARG A 54 10.75 0.87 2.82
C ARG A 54 11.31 0.33 1.50
N GLY A 55 10.82 -0.80 1.00
CA GLY A 55 11.32 -1.40 -0.24
C GLY A 55 12.79 -1.84 -0.18
N LEU A 56 13.29 -2.15 1.03
CA LEU A 56 14.62 -2.71 1.27
C LEU A 56 14.66 -4.22 1.02
N ILE A 57 13.49 -4.87 1.07
CA ILE A 57 13.27 -6.26 0.66
C ILE A 57 12.06 -6.32 -0.28
N THR A 58 11.94 -7.39 -1.05
CA THR A 58 10.79 -7.58 -1.95
C THR A 58 9.58 -8.12 -1.20
N ALA A 59 8.39 -8.00 -1.80
CA ALA A 59 7.20 -8.70 -1.30
C ALA A 59 7.41 -10.22 -1.20
N GLN A 60 8.16 -10.80 -2.15
CA GLN A 60 8.47 -12.23 -2.13
C GLN A 60 9.31 -12.60 -0.90
N ASP A 61 10.33 -11.80 -0.57
CA ASP A 61 11.16 -12.03 0.63
C ASP A 61 10.37 -11.82 1.92
N PHE A 62 9.51 -10.80 1.96
CA PHE A 62 8.64 -10.53 3.12
C PHE A 62 7.71 -11.72 3.39
N PHE A 63 7.00 -12.21 2.38
CA PHE A 63 6.05 -13.32 2.55
C PHE A 63 6.75 -14.68 2.69
N ALA A 64 7.96 -14.85 2.14
CA ALA A 64 8.79 -16.02 2.43
C ALA A 64 9.05 -16.13 3.93
N GLN A 65 9.59 -15.08 4.55
CA GLN A 65 9.94 -15.05 5.97
C GLN A 65 8.72 -15.09 6.90
N THR A 66 7.66 -14.36 6.56
CA THR A 66 6.52 -14.17 7.46
C THR A 66 5.47 -15.29 7.36
N VAL A 67 5.33 -15.94 6.20
CA VAL A 67 4.27 -16.91 5.94
C VAL A 67 4.80 -18.25 5.45
N LEU A 68 5.60 -18.28 4.39
CA LEU A 68 5.92 -19.54 3.69
C LEU A 68 6.87 -20.43 4.50
N GLU A 69 7.93 -19.86 5.05
CA GLU A 69 8.95 -20.58 5.84
C GLU A 69 8.41 -21.02 7.21
N THR A 70 7.51 -20.24 7.78
CA THR A 70 6.86 -20.54 9.08
C THR A 70 5.71 -21.54 8.95
N ASN A 71 5.20 -21.79 7.74
CA ASN A 71 4.06 -22.69 7.48
C ASN A 71 4.32 -23.71 6.35
N PRO A 72 5.41 -24.51 6.39
CA PRO A 72 5.81 -25.39 5.29
C PRO A 72 4.76 -26.47 4.95
N GLY A 73 3.89 -26.82 5.90
CA GLY A 73 2.81 -27.81 5.70
C GLY A 73 1.66 -27.32 4.81
N LEU A 74 1.47 -26.01 4.66
CA LEU A 74 0.35 -25.43 3.90
C LEU A 74 0.56 -25.44 2.39
N LYS A 75 1.80 -25.70 1.92
CA LYS A 75 2.17 -25.71 0.49
C LYS A 75 1.72 -24.44 -0.27
N LEU A 76 1.70 -23.30 0.41
CA LEU A 76 1.38 -22.01 -0.17
C LEU A 76 2.49 -21.59 -1.15
N THR A 77 2.11 -20.82 -2.16
CA THR A 77 3.05 -20.15 -3.06
C THR A 77 2.93 -18.65 -2.89
N PHE A 78 4.00 -17.91 -3.22
CA PHE A 78 3.94 -16.45 -3.26
C PHE A 78 2.80 -15.96 -4.16
N ASP A 79 2.68 -16.48 -5.38
CA ASP A 79 1.65 -16.03 -6.34
C ASP A 79 0.22 -16.22 -5.83
N SER A 80 -0.06 -17.36 -5.19
CA SER A 80 -1.38 -17.64 -4.60
C SER A 80 -1.70 -16.70 -3.43
N LEU A 81 -0.71 -16.38 -2.59
CA LEU A 81 -0.88 -15.48 -1.46
C LEU A 81 -0.97 -14.02 -1.91
N TRP A 82 -0.09 -13.60 -2.81
CA TRP A 82 -0.01 -12.25 -3.33
C TRP A 82 -1.31 -11.83 -4.01
N SER A 83 -1.94 -12.74 -4.75
CA SER A 83 -3.25 -12.50 -5.37
C SER A 83 -4.34 -12.15 -4.33
N LEU A 84 -4.31 -12.79 -3.16
CA LEU A 84 -5.24 -12.53 -2.05
C LEU A 84 -4.91 -11.21 -1.35
N VAL A 85 -3.63 -10.90 -1.14
CA VAL A 85 -3.15 -9.62 -0.60
C VAL A 85 -3.61 -8.46 -1.47
N CYS A 86 -3.39 -8.55 -2.79
CA CYS A 86 -3.79 -7.56 -3.77
C CYS A 86 -5.32 -7.31 -3.79
N ALA A 87 -6.13 -8.34 -3.53
CA ALA A 87 -7.58 -8.26 -3.51
C ALA A 87 -8.15 -7.51 -2.29
N GLU A 88 -7.34 -7.27 -1.25
CA GLU A 88 -7.76 -6.54 -0.06
C GLU A 88 -7.78 -5.01 -0.24
N SER A 89 -7.17 -4.50 -1.32
CA SER A 89 -7.26 -3.09 -1.70
C SER A 89 -8.64 -2.79 -2.28
N LYS A 90 -9.33 -1.76 -1.76
CA LYS A 90 -10.66 -1.34 -2.21
C LYS A 90 -10.78 0.18 -2.21
N VAL A 91 -11.61 0.74 -3.09
CA VAL A 91 -11.96 2.17 -3.05
C VAL A 91 -12.65 2.48 -1.72
N LEU A 92 -12.17 3.50 -1.01
CA LEU A 92 -12.73 3.90 0.28
C LEU A 92 -13.87 4.92 0.09
N HIS A 93 -13.60 5.96 -0.70
CA HIS A 93 -14.53 7.05 -0.97
C HIS A 93 -14.46 7.43 -2.46
N GLN A 94 -15.56 7.23 -3.18
CA GLN A 94 -15.60 7.54 -4.62
C GLN A 94 -15.48 9.05 -4.86
N GLU A 95 -15.99 9.85 -3.93
CA GLU A 95 -15.99 11.32 -3.99
C GLU A 95 -14.57 11.89 -3.98
N CYS A 96 -13.60 11.18 -3.39
CA CYS A 96 -12.19 11.58 -3.44
C CYS A 96 -11.63 11.51 -4.87
N PHE A 97 -12.07 10.55 -5.67
CA PHE A 97 -11.65 10.43 -7.08
C PHE A 97 -12.26 11.54 -7.94
N ASP A 98 -13.50 11.92 -7.67
CA ASP A 98 -14.16 13.04 -8.34
C ASP A 98 -13.45 14.36 -8.03
N LEU A 99 -13.04 14.54 -6.76
CA LEU A 99 -12.25 15.70 -6.35
C LEU A 99 -10.87 15.72 -7.00
N LEU A 100 -10.17 14.58 -7.05
CA LEU A 100 -8.89 14.46 -7.75
C LEU A 100 -9.01 14.80 -9.24
N ALA A 101 -10.05 14.32 -9.91
CA ALA A 101 -10.33 14.63 -11.30
C ALA A 101 -10.52 16.14 -11.50
N SER A 102 -11.39 16.76 -10.70
CA SER A 102 -11.65 18.21 -10.75
C SER A 102 -10.39 19.04 -10.48
N MET A 103 -9.58 18.66 -9.48
CA MET A 103 -8.32 19.33 -9.19
C MET A 103 -7.33 19.20 -10.36
N LYS A 104 -7.23 18.01 -10.96
CA LYS A 104 -6.34 17.76 -12.11
C LYS A 104 -6.77 18.58 -13.33
N ASP A 105 -8.06 18.60 -13.65
CA ASP A 105 -8.62 19.33 -14.78
C ASP A 105 -8.49 20.85 -14.61
N SER A 106 -8.55 21.35 -13.38
CA SER A 106 -8.37 22.77 -13.10
C SER A 106 -6.98 23.30 -13.49
N GLY A 107 -5.96 22.44 -13.50
CA GLY A 107 -4.56 22.82 -13.72
C GLY A 107 -3.97 23.76 -12.66
N GLN A 108 -4.70 24.06 -11.58
CA GLN A 108 -4.29 25.04 -10.58
C GLN A 108 -3.24 24.50 -9.60
N TYR A 109 -3.23 23.17 -9.40
CA TYR A 109 -2.39 22.51 -8.41
C TYR A 109 -1.51 21.45 -9.06
N ARG A 110 -0.31 21.28 -8.51
CA ARG A 110 0.44 20.05 -8.66
C ARG A 110 -0.07 19.04 -7.65
N LEU A 111 -0.31 17.81 -8.10
CA LEU A 111 -0.82 16.74 -7.25
C LEU A 111 0.26 15.67 -7.10
N SER A 112 0.54 15.27 -5.85
CA SER A 112 1.49 14.19 -5.56
C SER A 112 0.89 13.20 -4.58
N THR A 113 1.26 11.92 -4.70
CA THR A 113 1.09 11.01 -3.56
C THR A 113 2.23 11.24 -2.56
N LEU A 114 1.95 11.01 -1.28
CA LEU A 114 2.93 10.89 -0.20
C LEU A 114 2.41 9.84 0.79
N ASN A 115 2.83 8.60 0.62
CA ASN A 115 2.26 7.45 1.34
C ASN A 115 3.33 6.46 1.83
N ASN A 116 3.05 5.80 2.95
CA ASN A 116 3.81 4.64 3.39
C ASN A 116 3.16 3.41 2.77
N GLU A 117 3.87 2.72 1.89
CA GLU A 117 3.42 1.50 1.24
C GLU A 117 4.63 0.80 0.63
N SER A 118 4.65 -0.53 0.67
CA SER A 118 5.71 -1.30 0.02
C SER A 118 5.67 -1.14 -1.51
N ARG A 119 6.82 -1.35 -2.15
CA ARG A 119 7.03 -1.03 -3.56
C ARG A 119 6.04 -1.73 -4.49
N GLU A 120 5.93 -3.05 -4.35
CA GLU A 120 5.09 -3.90 -5.20
C GLU A 120 3.60 -3.68 -4.93
N LEU A 121 3.21 -3.48 -3.66
CA LEU A 121 1.81 -3.23 -3.30
C LEU A 121 1.35 -1.84 -3.77
N ASN A 122 2.22 -0.84 -3.66
CA ASN A 122 1.98 0.48 -4.20
C ASN A 122 1.84 0.44 -5.73
N ALA A 123 2.71 -0.28 -6.43
CA ALA A 123 2.61 -0.43 -7.90
C ALA A 123 1.26 -1.05 -8.30
N HIS A 124 0.87 -2.16 -7.67
CA HIS A 124 -0.44 -2.78 -7.87
C HIS A 124 -1.58 -1.79 -7.67
N ARG A 125 -1.58 -1.04 -6.56
CA ARG A 125 -2.65 -0.09 -6.23
C ARG A 125 -2.71 1.09 -7.20
N LEU A 126 -1.56 1.59 -7.66
CA LEU A 126 -1.53 2.66 -8.67
C LEU A 126 -2.14 2.20 -10.01
N ASP A 127 -1.89 0.95 -10.40
CA ASP A 127 -2.33 0.41 -11.68
C ASP A 127 -3.78 -0.06 -11.63
N ALA A 128 -4.14 -0.88 -10.63
CA ALA A 128 -5.47 -1.49 -10.49
C ALA A 128 -6.60 -0.45 -10.32
N PHE A 129 -6.31 0.68 -9.68
CA PHE A 129 -7.27 1.76 -9.45
C PHE A 129 -7.07 2.95 -10.41
N GLY A 130 -6.13 2.83 -11.36
CA GLY A 130 -5.84 3.87 -12.35
C GLY A 130 -5.45 5.21 -11.72
N LEU A 131 -4.73 5.19 -10.59
CA LEU A 131 -4.37 6.40 -9.85
C LEU A 131 -3.36 7.27 -10.61
N ARG A 132 -2.58 6.66 -11.51
CA ARG A 132 -1.52 7.35 -12.24
C ARG A 132 -1.97 8.58 -13.02
N ARG A 133 -3.21 8.60 -13.47
CA ARG A 133 -3.78 9.72 -14.25
C ARG A 133 -3.99 11.00 -13.45
N TYR A 134 -4.11 10.89 -12.12
CA TYR A 134 -4.46 12.02 -11.25
C TYR A 134 -3.23 12.77 -10.72
N PHE A 135 -2.07 12.11 -10.60
CA PHE A 135 -0.90 12.68 -9.92
C PHE A 135 0.22 13.00 -10.90
N ASP A 136 0.93 14.10 -10.63
CA ASP A 136 2.15 14.49 -11.33
C ASP A 136 3.38 13.76 -10.77
N TYR A 137 3.36 13.44 -9.47
CA TYR A 137 4.48 12.80 -8.76
C TYR A 137 3.97 11.70 -7.82
N PHE A 138 4.83 10.72 -7.57
CA PHE A 138 4.56 9.61 -6.65
C PHE A 138 5.69 9.51 -5.65
N ILE A 139 5.41 9.82 -4.38
CA ILE A 139 6.38 9.69 -3.29
C ILE A 139 5.86 8.58 -2.37
N CYS A 140 6.56 7.46 -2.36
CA CYS A 140 6.16 6.26 -1.65
C CYS A 140 7.37 5.66 -0.95
N SER A 141 7.20 5.23 0.30
CA SER A 141 8.27 4.68 1.13
C SER A 141 9.02 3.52 0.46
N GLY A 142 8.31 2.66 -0.27
CA GLY A 142 8.90 1.56 -1.04
C GLY A 142 9.87 1.97 -2.15
N TYR A 143 9.91 3.25 -2.53
CA TYR A 143 10.80 3.79 -3.56
C TYR A 143 11.85 4.76 -3.01
N VAL A 144 11.53 5.50 -1.94
CA VAL A 144 12.44 6.48 -1.34
C VAL A 144 13.19 5.95 -0.12
N HIS A 145 12.87 4.72 0.32
CA HIS A 145 13.47 4.04 1.46
C HIS A 145 13.27 4.73 2.82
N GLU A 146 12.28 5.62 2.92
CA GLU A 146 11.92 6.28 4.17
C GLU A 146 10.40 6.38 4.33
N MET A 147 9.92 6.39 5.57
CA MET A 147 8.51 6.36 5.92
C MET A 147 8.12 7.64 6.65
N LYS A 148 6.89 8.11 6.44
CA LYS A 148 6.27 9.09 7.33
C LYS A 148 6.11 8.50 8.75
N PRO A 149 6.03 9.35 9.79
CA PRO A 149 6.34 10.77 9.78
C PRO A 149 7.84 11.02 9.56
#